data_AF-A0A920PS72-F1
#
_entry.id   AF-A0A920PS72-F1
#
_cell.length_a   1.000
_cell.length_b   1.000
_cell.length_c   1.000
_cell.angle_alpha   90.00
_cell.angle_beta   90.00
_cell.angle_gamma   90.00
#
_symmetry.space_group_name_H-M   'P 1'
#
loop_
_entity.id
_entity.type
_entity.pdbx_description
1 polymer ?
#
loop_
_entity_poly.entity_id
_entity_poly.type
_entity_poly.pdbx_seq_one_letter_code
_entity_poly.pdbx_strand_id
1 'polypeptide(L)' 'MIKVTVLYPKGEGKNFDHVYWSTTHLKLVQNLLGPMGLVNGEMEKGVSGTDPNSPHPLLL' A
#
# COMPACT_ATOMS: atom_id res chain seq x y z
N MET A 1 14.50 15.17 -0.60
CA MET A 1 13.92 13.81 -0.57
C MET A 1 12.43 13.94 -0.83
N ILE A 2 11.83 13.08 -1.64
CA ILE A 2 10.39 13.10 -1.91
C ILE A 2 9.75 11.80 -1.40
N LYS A 3 8.46 11.85 -1.08
CA LYS A 3 7.64 10.68 -0.78
C LYS A 3 6.49 10.61 -1.77
N VAL A 4 6.37 9.47 -2.45
CA VAL A 4 5.26 9.19 -3.37
C VAL A 4 4.32 8.25 -2.65
N THR A 5 3.06 8.66 -2.51
CA THR A 5 2.03 7.86 -1.85
C THR A 5 1.08 7.29 -2.89
N VAL A 6 0.81 5.99 -2.81
CA VAL A 6 -0.16 5.29 -3.65
C VAL A 6 -1.29 4.82 -2.74
N LEU A 7 -2.51 5.22 -3.04
CA LEU A 7 -3.69 4.94 -2.21
C LEU A 7 -4.63 3.98 -2.95
N TYR A 8 -5.15 2.98 -2.24
CA TYR A 8 -6.06 1.99 -2.80
C TYR A 8 -7.45 2.11 -2.12
N PRO A 9 -8.42 2.84 -2.71
CA PRO A 9 -9.73 3.02 -2.11
C PRO A 9 -10.52 1.72 -2.00
N LYS A 10 -11.18 1.52 -0.85
CA LYS A 10 -12.17 0.46 -0.66
C LYS A 10 -13.36 0.64 -1.61
N GLY A 11 -14.05 -0.46 -1.89
CA GLY A 11 -15.23 -0.52 -2.73
C GLY A 11 -15.77 -1.94 -2.80
N GLU A 12 -17.01 -2.08 -3.23
CA GLU A 12 -17.66 -3.38 -3.36
C GLU A 12 -16.90 -4.28 -4.35
N GLY A 13 -16.74 -5.56 -4.01
CA GLY A 13 -16.00 -6.54 -4.82
C GLY A 13 -14.48 -6.35 -4.91
N LYS A 14 -13.91 -5.29 -4.31
CA LYS A 14 -12.46 -5.06 -4.32
C LYS A 14 -11.78 -5.90 -3.24
N ASN A 15 -10.82 -6.71 -3.67
CA ASN A 15 -9.97 -7.49 -2.79
C ASN A 15 -8.52 -6.98 -2.89
N PHE A 16 -7.81 -7.04 -1.76
CA PHE A 16 -6.40 -6.66 -1.70
C PHE A 16 -5.61 -7.75 -0.98
N ASP A 17 -4.64 -8.33 -1.67
CA ASP A 17 -3.74 -9.34 -1.12
C ASP A 17 -2.48 -8.66 -0.56
N HIS A 18 -2.44 -8.51 0.76
CA HIS A 18 -1.31 -7.90 1.47
C HIS A 18 -0.06 -8.78 1.48
N VAL A 19 -0.20 -10.10 1.38
CA VAL A 19 0.95 -11.02 1.32
C VAL A 19 1.60 -10.91 -0.05
N TYR A 20 0.81 -10.92 -1.12
CA TYR A 20 1.31 -10.66 -2.46
C TYR A 20 2.00 -9.30 -2.55
N TRP A 21 1.38 -8.25 -1.99
CA TRP A 21 1.96 -6.91 -2.03
C TRP A 21 3.35 -6.85 -1.39
N SER A 22 3.47 -7.37 -0.17
CA SER A 22 4.73 -7.31 0.61
C SER A 22 5.82 -8.24 0.09
N THR A 23 5.45 -9.38 -0.51
CA THR A 23 6.43 -10.42 -0.91
C THR A 23 6.83 -10.37 -2.38
N THR A 24 5.93 -9.88 -3.26
CA THR A 24 6.11 -9.94 -4.72
C THR A 24 6.08 -8.54 -5.31
N HIS A 25 5.02 -7.78 -5.05
CA HIS A 25 4.86 -6.45 -5.64
C HIS A 25 5.98 -5.49 -5.19
N LEU A 26 6.25 -5.39 -3.89
CA LEU A 26 7.29 -4.52 -3.36
C LEU A 26 8.67 -4.88 -3.91
N LYS A 27 8.99 -6.17 -4.07
CA LYS A 27 10.25 -6.61 -4.68
C LYS A 27 10.38 -6.15 -6.13
N LEU A 28 9.30 -6.24 -6.92
CA LEU A 28 9.29 -5.76 -8.30
C LEU A 28 9.54 -4.25 -8.36
N VAL A 29 8.89 -3.48 -7.50
CA VAL A 29 9.08 -2.03 -7.40
C VAL A 29 10.52 -1.69 -7.02
N GLN A 30 11.09 -2.39 -6.04
CA GLN A 30 12.48 -2.20 -5.63
C GLN A 30 13.47 -2.54 -6.75
N ASN A 31 13.24 -3.61 -7.50
CA ASN A 31 14.10 -3.99 -8.62
C ASN A 31 14.09 -2.94 -9.75
N LEU A 32 12.94 -2.31 -10.01
CA LEU A 32 12.79 -1.33 -11.08
C LEU A 32 13.24 0.08 -10.65
N LEU A 33 12.88 0.51 -9.44
CA LEU A 33 13.07 1.88 -8.98
C LEU A 33 14.27 2.06 -8.05
N GLY A 34 14.79 0.97 -7.46
CA GLY A 34 16.02 1.00 -6.66
C GLY A 34 17.19 1.64 -7.41
N PRO A 35 17.50 1.23 -8.65
CA PRO A 35 18.55 1.88 -9.46
C PRO A 35 18.28 3.35 -9.78
N MET A 36 17.00 3.76 -9.74
CA MET A 36 16.57 5.14 -10.00
C MET A 36 16.56 6.00 -8.73
N GLY A 37 16.99 5.46 -7.58
CA GLY A 37 17.11 6.19 -6.32
C GLY A 37 15.96 5.96 -5.33
N LEU A 38 15.17 4.89 -5.47
CA LEU A 38 14.22 4.50 -4.43
C LEU A 38 14.98 4.09 -3.16
N VAL A 39 14.79 4.87 -2.08
CA VAL A 39 15.50 4.68 -0.81
C VAL A 39 14.72 3.78 0.16
N ASN A 40 13.39 3.81 0.12
CA ASN A 40 12.52 3.02 0.99
C ASN A 40 11.16 2.75 0.32
N GLY A 41 10.51 1.64 0.68
CA GLY A 41 9.15 1.31 0.29
C GLY A 41 8.41 0.67 1.47
N GLU A 42 7.23 1.20 1.79
CA GLU A 42 6.43 0.83 2.96
C GLU A 42 4.95 0.68 2.58
N MET A 43 4.21 -0.05 3.42
CA MET A 43 2.76 -0.16 3.31
C MET A 43 2.09 0.02 4.66
N GLU A 44 0.91 0.62 4.64
CA GLU A 44 0.06 0.78 5.81
C GLU A 44 -1.29 0.13 5.51
N LYS A 45 -1.70 -0.83 6.34
CA LYS A 45 -3.02 -1.44 6.20
C LYS A 45 -4.02 -0.62 7.00
N GLY A 46 -5.04 -0.10 6.32
CA GLY A 46 -6.16 0.58 6.97
C GLY A 46 -6.94 -0.33 7.91
N VAL A 47 -6.96 -0.01 9.20
CA VAL A 47 -7.68 -0.79 10.25
C VAL A 47 -9.08 -0.24 10.47
N SER A 48 -9.20 1.01 10.92
CA SER A 48 -10.47 1.70 11.20
C SER A 48 -10.48 3.13 10.64
N GLY A 49 -11.66 3.69 10.40
CA GLY A 49 -11.83 5.12 10.07
C GLY A 49 -11.72 6.02 11.31
N THR A 50 -12.26 7.24 11.22
CA THR A 50 -12.32 8.18 12.36
C THR A 50 -13.19 7.65 13.50
N ASP A 51 -14.28 6.94 13.17
CA ASP A 51 -15.02 6.12 14.14
C ASP A 51 -14.33 4.74 14.24
N PRO A 52 -13.97 4.25 15.43
CA PRO A 52 -13.33 2.94 15.61
C PRO A 52 -14.10 1.75 15.04
N ASN A 53 -15.43 1.86 14.91
CA ASN A 53 -16.29 0.84 14.33
C ASN A 53 -16.51 1.03 12.82
N SER A 54 -16.08 2.17 12.25
CA SER A 54 -16.15 2.40 10.81
C SER A 54 -14.96 1.76 10.09
N PRO A 55 -15.18 1.16 8.91
CA PRO A 55 -14.08 0.64 8.11
C PRO A 55 -13.19 1.77 7.61
N HIS A 56 -11.87 1.57 7.63
CA HIS A 56 -10.94 2.52 7.00
C HIS A 56 -11.24 2.69 5.50
N PRO A 57 -11.21 3.90 4.90
CA PRO A 57 -11.58 4.12 3.50
C PRO A 57 -10.62 3.53 2.46
N LEU A 58 -9.39 3.17 2.88
CA LEU A 58 -8.37 2.56 2.02
C LEU A 58 -8.10 1.11 2.41
N LEU A 59 -7.86 0.28 1.39
CA LEU A 59 -7.32 -1.07 1.50
C LEU A 59 -5.82 -1.03 1.83
N LEU A 60 -5.10 -0.09 1.21
CA LEU A 60 -3.69 0.24 1.42
C LEU A 60 -3.49 1.74 1.22
#